data_AF-A0A9X9WN53-F1
#
_entry.id   AF-A0A9X9WN53-F1
#
_cell.length_a   1.000
_cell.length_b   1.000
_cell.length_c   1.000
_cell.angle_alpha   90.00
_cell.angle_beta   90.00
_cell.angle_gamma   90.00
#
_symmetry.space_group_name_H-M   'P 1'
#
loop_
_entity.id
_entity.type
_entity.pdbx_description
1 polymer ?
#
loop_
_entity_poly.entity_id
_entity_poly.type
_entity_poly.pdbx_seq_one_letter_code
_entity_poly.pdbx_strand_id
1 'polypeptide(L)'
;MNDHPDRDSIAEMRDVGDSPRSAARARWRRWVGASIVVLALAIATPAGADAPVIGLRVGSHENHGRLVFDCPAPIGYRVEQDGQRIVLQFEEPAEFRLGAAARGGIRNLVSVREDGGAVVLETAPGARLRHFRLGNRVVIDLVDGPPGAAQAEAAPRPTPAPAEAPAVAERAA
;
A
#
# COMPACT_ATOMS: atom_id res chain seq x y z
N MET A 1 34.66 68.63 -31.31
CA MET A 1 35.91 67.83 -31.39
C MET A 1 35.72 66.63 -30.49
N ASN A 2 35.43 65.41 -30.91
CA ASN A 2 35.51 64.70 -32.19
C ASN A 2 34.34 63.67 -32.13
N ASP A 3 33.53 63.40 -33.15
CA ASP A 3 33.80 63.07 -34.56
C ASP A 3 34.71 61.85 -34.73
N HIS A 4 34.14 60.64 -34.70
CA HIS A 4 33.82 59.88 -35.92
C HIS A 4 33.16 58.54 -35.55
N PRO A 5 32.12 58.11 -36.29
CA PRO A 5 31.37 56.89 -36.06
C PRO A 5 31.95 55.69 -36.84
N ASP A 6 31.79 54.47 -36.31
CA ASP A 6 31.89 53.25 -37.12
C ASP A 6 30.48 52.76 -37.44
N ARG A 7 30.07 53.11 -38.66
CA ARG A 7 29.00 52.48 -39.42
C ARG A 7 29.65 51.32 -40.14
N ASP A 8 29.04 50.15 -40.05
CA ASP A 8 28.82 49.20 -41.15
C ASP A 8 28.66 47.80 -40.56
N SER A 9 27.42 47.34 -40.44
CA SER A 9 26.98 46.32 -41.38
C SER A 9 25.53 45.94 -41.11
N ILE A 10 24.69 46.33 -42.07
CA ILE A 10 23.77 45.44 -42.77
C ILE A 10 22.68 44.84 -41.84
N ALA A 11 21.52 45.49 -41.72
CA ALA A 11 20.39 45.30 -42.63
C ALA A 11 20.08 43.82 -42.79
N GLU A 12 19.04 43.30 -42.15
CA GLU A 12 17.74 43.04 -42.76
C GLU A 12 17.27 41.78 -42.02
N MET A 13 16.02 41.53 -41.67
CA MET A 13 14.79 42.16 -42.09
C MET A 13 13.67 41.55 -41.24
N ARG A 14 12.74 42.41 -40.81
CA ARG A 14 11.32 42.15 -40.53
C ARG A 14 10.99 41.31 -39.29
N ASP A 15 10.45 41.93 -38.22
CA ASP A 15 9.05 42.40 -38.09
C ASP A 15 8.12 41.19 -38.03
N VAL A 16 7.49 40.86 -36.90
CA VAL A 16 6.29 41.51 -36.34
C VAL A 16 6.18 41.05 -34.87
N GLY A 17 6.07 41.96 -33.89
CA GLY A 17 4.80 42.26 -33.19
C GLY A 17 4.27 41.03 -32.43
N ASP A 18 4.31 40.95 -31.10
CA ASP A 18 3.62 41.82 -30.17
C ASP A 18 4.10 41.50 -28.74
N SER A 19 4.31 42.51 -27.91
CA SER A 19 4.41 42.41 -26.45
C SER A 19 3.29 43.31 -25.94
N PRO A 20 2.57 43.02 -24.84
CA PRO A 20 3.26 43.05 -23.54
C PRO A 20 2.56 42.36 -22.32
N ARG A 21 3.33 42.24 -21.22
CA ARG A 21 2.94 42.15 -19.77
C ARG A 21 2.19 40.86 -19.36
N SER A 22 2.54 40.16 -18.29
CA SER A 22 3.16 40.59 -17.04
C SER A 22 3.71 39.36 -16.27
N ALA A 23 4.83 39.59 -15.59
CA ALA A 23 5.29 39.01 -14.31
C ALA A 23 4.43 37.90 -13.67
N ALA A 24 5.01 36.84 -13.10
CA ALA A 24 6.13 36.89 -12.18
C ALA A 24 6.79 35.51 -11.99
N ARG A 25 8.14 35.53 -11.93
CA ARG A 25 8.98 35.10 -10.79
C ARG A 25 8.40 33.88 -10.02
N ALA A 26 9.04 32.72 -9.94
CA ALA A 26 10.46 32.52 -9.70
C ALA A 26 10.92 31.15 -10.21
N ARG A 27 12.03 31.21 -10.95
CA ARG A 27 12.93 30.10 -11.19
C ARG A 27 13.48 29.62 -9.84
N TRP A 28 13.72 28.33 -9.68
CA TRP A 28 15.05 27.80 -9.32
C TRP A 28 15.23 26.39 -9.90
N ARG A 29 15.87 26.41 -11.08
CA ARG A 29 16.94 25.51 -11.56
C ARG A 29 16.72 23.99 -11.43
N ARG A 30 16.13 23.43 -12.50
CA ARG A 30 16.61 22.20 -13.17
C ARG A 30 17.40 22.64 -14.40
N TRP A 31 18.55 22.03 -14.71
CA TRP A 31 19.12 21.75 -16.06
C TRP A 31 20.35 20.84 -15.84
N VAL A 32 20.68 19.80 -16.60
CA VAL A 32 20.04 19.02 -17.67
C VAL A 32 20.86 17.74 -17.82
N GLY A 33 20.23 16.67 -18.32
CA GLY A 33 20.95 15.50 -18.84
C GLY A 33 19.97 14.56 -19.50
N ALA A 34 19.59 14.88 -20.74
CA ALA A 34 18.71 14.06 -21.56
C ALA A 34 19.41 12.75 -21.97
N SER A 35 18.70 11.62 -21.81
CA SER A 35 18.85 10.46 -22.70
C SER A 35 17.52 9.74 -22.73
N ILE A 36 16.84 9.91 -23.87
CA ILE A 36 15.66 9.15 -24.26
C ILE A 36 16.15 7.80 -24.74
N VAL A 37 15.88 6.74 -23.96
CA VAL A 37 15.72 5.40 -24.50
C VAL A 37 14.25 5.05 -24.29
N VAL A 38 13.42 5.30 -25.30
CA VAL A 38 12.10 4.69 -25.38
C VAL A 38 12.33 3.24 -25.77
N LEU A 39 12.61 2.40 -24.77
CA LEU A 39 12.40 0.97 -24.90
C LEU A 39 10.88 0.78 -24.85
N ALA A 40 10.27 0.48 -26.00
CA ALA A 40 8.89 0.04 -26.08
C ALA A 40 8.75 -1.26 -25.28
N LEU A 41 8.46 -1.12 -23.98
CA LEU A 41 8.09 -2.25 -23.14
C LEU A 41 6.72 -2.69 -23.65
N ALA A 42 6.68 -3.88 -24.25
CA ALA A 42 5.43 -4.56 -24.53
C ALA A 42 4.61 -4.57 -23.24
N ILE A 43 3.56 -3.75 -23.20
CA ILE A 43 2.61 -3.77 -22.10
C ILE A 43 1.88 -5.10 -22.29
N ALA A 44 2.39 -6.15 -21.63
CA ALA A 44 1.59 -7.33 -21.39
C ALA A 44 0.41 -6.83 -20.55
N THR A 45 -0.72 -6.56 -21.21
CA THR A 45 -2.00 -6.42 -20.53
C THR A 45 -2.16 -7.69 -19.69
N PRO A 46 -2.14 -7.62 -18.35
CA PRO A 46 -2.44 -8.80 -17.57
C PRO A 46 -3.84 -9.24 -18.02
N ALA A 47 -3.91 -10.46 -18.56
CA ALA A 47 -5.18 -11.10 -18.86
C ALA A 47 -6.01 -11.03 -17.58
N GLY A 48 -7.26 -10.57 -17.69
CA GLY A 48 -8.15 -10.35 -16.57
C GLY A 48 -8.28 -11.62 -15.72
N ALA A 49 -7.51 -11.69 -14.65
CA ALA A 49 -7.84 -12.50 -13.51
C ALA A 49 -8.91 -11.71 -12.76
N ASP A 50 -10.10 -12.29 -12.64
CA ASP A 50 -11.14 -11.79 -11.75
C ASP A 50 -10.50 -11.59 -10.37
N ALA A 51 -10.62 -10.39 -9.80
CA ALA A 51 -9.99 -10.09 -8.52
C ALA A 51 -10.57 -11.05 -7.46
N PRO A 52 -9.72 -11.68 -6.61
CA PRO A 52 -10.20 -12.58 -5.59
C PRO A 52 -11.21 -11.87 -4.68
N VAL A 53 -12.36 -12.52 -4.47
CA VAL A 53 -13.38 -12.00 -3.57
C VAL A 53 -13.04 -12.42 -2.14
N ILE A 54 -12.81 -11.44 -1.27
CA ILE A 54 -12.59 -11.65 0.16
C ILE A 54 -13.89 -11.40 0.92
N GLY A 55 -14.41 -12.44 1.57
CA GLY A 55 -15.61 -12.34 2.41
C GLY A 55 -15.26 -11.87 3.83
N LEU A 56 -16.10 -11.03 4.43
CA LEU A 56 -15.98 -10.68 5.85
C LEU A 56 -17.02 -11.43 6.69
N ARG A 57 -16.55 -12.12 7.72
CA ARG A 57 -17.37 -12.64 8.81
C ARG A 57 -17.03 -11.89 10.09
N VAL A 58 -18.05 -11.70 10.92
CA VAL A 58 -17.85 -11.09 12.23
C VAL A 58 -18.50 -11.93 13.32
N GLY A 59 -17.93 -11.87 14.52
CA GLY A 59 -18.49 -12.50 15.72
C GLY A 59 -18.13 -11.70 16.97
N SER A 60 -19.07 -11.56 17.88
CA SER A 60 -18.82 -10.96 19.20
C SER A 60 -18.63 -12.08 20.21
N HIS A 61 -17.53 -12.05 20.95
CA HIS A 61 -17.25 -12.96 22.06
C HIS A 61 -17.22 -12.17 23.37
N GLU A 62 -17.26 -12.87 24.51
CA GLU A 62 -17.31 -12.25 25.85
C GLU A 62 -16.19 -11.21 26.04
N ASN A 63 -14.97 -11.54 25.61
CA ASN A 63 -13.76 -10.76 25.86
C ASN A 63 -13.19 -10.03 24.63
N HIS A 64 -13.73 -10.27 23.43
CA HIS A 64 -13.22 -9.64 22.19
C HIS A 64 -14.23 -9.65 21.05
N GLY A 65 -14.12 -8.67 20.16
CA GLY A 65 -14.71 -8.75 18.83
C GLY A 65 -13.77 -9.49 17.88
N ARG A 66 -14.31 -10.31 16.98
CA ARG A 66 -13.54 -11.02 15.96
C ARG A 66 -14.08 -10.70 14.57
N LEU A 67 -13.17 -10.32 13.68
CA LEU A 67 -13.39 -10.19 12.26
C LEU A 67 -12.54 -11.24 11.55
N VAL A 68 -13.13 -11.96 10.60
CA VAL A 68 -12.45 -12.99 9.81
C VAL A 68 -12.64 -12.66 8.34
N PHE A 69 -11.52 -12.44 7.66
CA PHE A 69 -11.47 -12.29 6.22
C PHE A 69 -11.22 -13.68 5.61
N ASP A 70 -12.21 -14.18 4.88
CA ASP A 70 -12.15 -15.43 4.14
C ASP A 70 -11.52 -15.16 2.77
N CYS A 71 -10.23 -15.43 2.64
CA CYS A 71 -9.52 -15.28 1.36
C CYS A 71 -9.58 -16.62 0.57
N PRO A 72 -9.75 -16.58 -0.76
CA PRO A 72 -9.82 -17.80 -1.57
C PRO A 72 -8.49 -18.57 -1.62
N ALA A 73 -7.37 -17.86 -1.47
CA ALA A 73 -6.02 -18.41 -1.41
C ALA A 73 -5.21 -17.69 -0.31
N PRO A 74 -4.05 -18.24 0.13
CA PRO A 74 -3.15 -17.54 1.02
C PRO A 74 -2.68 -16.22 0.41
N ILE A 75 -2.94 -15.10 1.09
CA ILE A 75 -2.62 -13.75 0.61
C ILE A 75 -1.73 -13.01 1.62
N GLY A 76 -0.79 -12.23 1.08
CA GLY A 76 0.01 -11.27 1.84
C GLY A 76 -0.87 -10.15 2.41
N TYR A 77 -0.60 -9.71 3.64
CA TYR A 77 -1.28 -8.55 4.22
C TYR A 77 -0.38 -7.83 5.22
N ARG A 78 -0.69 -6.54 5.40
CA ARG A 78 -0.09 -5.65 6.41
C ARG A 78 -1.21 -5.02 7.22
N VAL A 79 -0.98 -4.87 8.52
CA VAL A 79 -1.89 -4.15 9.41
C VAL A 79 -1.15 -3.02 10.09
N GLU A 80 -1.77 -1.86 10.10
CA GLU A 80 -1.29 -0.69 10.83
C GLU A 80 -2.41 -0.17 11.71
N GLN A 81 -2.10 0.15 12.97
CA GLN A 81 -3.03 0.77 13.91
C GLN A 81 -2.49 2.15 14.29
N ASP A 82 -3.27 3.19 14.03
CA ASP A 82 -3.04 4.56 14.46
C ASP A 82 -4.21 4.99 15.36
N GLY A 83 -3.98 4.97 16.67
CA GLY A 83 -5.03 5.20 17.66
C GLY A 83 -6.20 4.22 17.51
N GLN A 84 -7.35 4.74 17.08
CA GLN A 84 -8.60 4.00 16.87
C GLN A 84 -8.81 3.55 15.43
N ARG A 85 -7.91 3.94 14.52
CA ARG A 85 -7.98 3.60 13.10
C ARG A 85 -7.05 2.43 12.82
N ILE A 86 -7.59 1.37 12.25
CA ILE A 86 -6.82 0.21 11.78
C ILE A 86 -6.94 0.14 10.27
N VAL A 87 -5.81 0.02 9.58
CA VAL A 87 -5.73 -0.15 8.13
C VAL A 87 -5.17 -1.54 7.85
N LEU A 88 -5.96 -2.35 7.15
CA LEU A 88 -5.58 -3.66 6.65
C LEU A 88 -5.38 -3.58 5.14
N GLN A 89 -4.14 -3.69 4.70
CA GLN A 89 -3.76 -3.68 3.29
C GLN A 89 -3.43 -5.10 2.85
N PHE A 90 -4.09 -5.57 1.79
CA PHE A 90 -3.75 -6.83 1.13
C PHE A 90 -2.74 -6.57 0.01
N GLU A 91 -1.80 -7.49 -0.18
CA GLU A 91 -0.73 -7.36 -1.20
C GLU A 91 -1.24 -7.59 -2.63
N GLU A 92 -2.33 -8.36 -2.79
CA GLU A 92 -2.99 -8.55 -4.07
C GLU A 92 -4.31 -7.74 -4.11
N PRO A 93 -4.67 -7.16 -5.27
CA PRO A 93 -5.95 -6.49 -5.44
C PRO A 93 -7.08 -7.50 -5.25
N ALA A 94 -8.09 -7.13 -4.47
CA ALA A 94 -9.19 -8.01 -4.10
C ALA A 94 -10.50 -7.22 -4.03
N GLU A 95 -11.62 -7.91 -4.27
CA GLU A 95 -12.96 -7.36 -4.03
C GLU A 95 -13.44 -7.71 -2.62
N PHE A 96 -13.89 -6.72 -1.84
CA PHE A 96 -14.32 -6.96 -0.47
C PHE A 96 -15.85 -7.08 -0.35
N ARG A 97 -16.32 -8.25 0.12
CA ARG A 97 -17.72 -8.43 0.52
C ARG A 97 -17.87 -8.22 2.01
N LEU A 98 -17.92 -6.94 2.41
CA LEU A 98 -18.03 -6.54 3.83
C LEU A 98 -19.43 -6.82 4.43
N GLY A 99 -20.47 -6.90 3.60
CA GLY A 99 -21.80 -7.40 3.93
C GLY A 99 -22.52 -6.74 5.12
N ALA A 100 -23.69 -7.27 5.50
CA ALA A 100 -24.39 -6.88 6.73
C ALA A 100 -23.65 -7.30 8.01
N ALA A 101 -22.61 -8.13 7.88
CA ALA A 101 -21.72 -8.52 8.97
C ALA A 101 -21.13 -7.28 9.66
N ALA A 102 -20.76 -6.25 8.90
CA ALA A 102 -20.34 -4.94 9.41
C ALA A 102 -21.34 -4.23 10.35
N ARG A 103 -22.63 -4.62 10.31
CA ARG A 103 -23.71 -3.98 11.08
C ARG A 103 -24.04 -4.69 12.39
N GLY A 104 -23.49 -5.87 12.64
CA GLY A 104 -23.61 -6.54 13.93
C GLY A 104 -22.85 -5.74 14.98
N GLY A 105 -23.45 -5.47 16.14
CA GLY A 105 -22.79 -4.82 17.28
C GLY A 105 -21.64 -5.67 17.81
N ILE A 106 -20.47 -5.57 17.17
CA ILE A 106 -19.26 -6.29 17.53
C ILE A 106 -18.54 -5.50 18.62
N ARG A 107 -18.12 -6.20 19.68
CA ARG A 107 -17.32 -5.58 20.74
C ARG A 107 -16.10 -4.87 20.14
N ASN A 108 -15.90 -3.62 20.56
CA ASN A 108 -14.78 -2.76 20.18
C ASN A 108 -14.69 -2.35 18.71
N LEU A 109 -15.66 -2.73 17.86
CA LEU A 109 -15.75 -2.27 16.47
C LEU A 109 -16.79 -1.15 16.37
N VAL A 110 -16.39 -0.02 15.79
CA VAL A 110 -17.29 1.11 15.49
C VAL A 110 -17.74 1.05 14.04
N SER A 111 -16.82 0.81 13.11
CA SER A 111 -17.16 0.66 11.69
C SER A 111 -16.11 -0.14 10.93
N VAL A 112 -16.51 -0.68 9.78
CA VAL A 112 -15.63 -1.30 8.79
C VAL A 112 -16.04 -0.80 7.41
N ARG A 113 -15.06 -0.38 6.61
CA ARG A 113 -15.26 0.11 5.24
C ARG A 113 -14.08 -0.25 4.36
N GLU A 114 -14.31 -0.24 3.06
CA GLU A 114 -13.24 -0.27 2.07
C GLU A 114 -12.82 1.16 1.72
N ASP A 115 -11.52 1.39 1.57
CA ASP A 115 -10.92 2.66 1.17
C ASP A 115 -9.67 2.39 0.33
N GLY A 116 -9.71 2.69 -0.98
CA GLY A 116 -8.54 2.59 -1.86
C GLY A 116 -7.91 1.19 -1.98
N GLY A 117 -8.70 0.12 -1.89
CA GLY A 117 -8.20 -1.26 -1.89
C GLY A 117 -7.65 -1.75 -0.54
N ALA A 118 -7.82 -0.94 0.52
CA ALA A 118 -7.59 -1.34 1.90
C ALA A 118 -8.92 -1.51 2.64
N VAL A 119 -8.91 -2.29 3.72
CA VAL A 119 -10.01 -2.33 4.68
C VAL A 119 -9.66 -1.45 5.87
N VAL A 120 -10.51 -0.47 6.16
CA VAL A 120 -10.35 0.45 7.29
C VAL A 120 -11.36 0.12 8.37
N LEU A 121 -10.85 -0.14 9.58
CA LEU A 121 -11.65 -0.36 10.77
C LEU A 121 -11.52 0.85 11.69
N GLU A 122 -12.65 1.30 12.24
CA GLU A 122 -12.67 2.23 13.37
C GLU A 122 -13.02 1.44 14.63
N THR A 123 -12.27 1.65 15.71
CA THR A 123 -12.45 0.94 16.98
C THR A 123 -12.94 1.83 18.10
N ALA A 124 -13.51 1.20 19.12
CA ALA A 124 -13.77 1.88 20.39
C ALA A 124 -12.45 2.36 21.01
N PRO A 125 -12.47 3.45 21.81
CA PRO A 125 -11.31 3.87 22.60
C PRO A 125 -10.81 2.73 23.51
N GLY A 126 -9.49 2.55 23.61
CA GLY A 126 -8.91 1.49 24.45
C GLY A 126 -9.10 0.08 23.88
N ALA A 127 -9.33 -0.05 22.58
CA ALA A 127 -9.23 -1.32 21.88
C ALA A 127 -7.78 -1.60 21.49
N ARG A 128 -7.35 -2.85 21.67
CA ARG A 128 -6.06 -3.35 21.22
C ARG A 128 -6.25 -4.38 20.12
N LEU A 129 -5.46 -4.24 19.07
CA LEU A 129 -5.43 -5.15 17.94
C LEU A 129 -4.60 -6.41 18.25
N ARG A 130 -5.16 -7.56 17.88
CA ARG A 130 -4.44 -8.83 17.65
C ARG A 130 -4.81 -9.33 16.27
N HIS A 131 -3.84 -9.83 15.51
CA HIS A 131 -4.11 -10.42 14.21
C HIS A 131 -3.23 -11.64 13.99
N PHE A 132 -3.70 -12.56 13.15
CA PHE A 132 -2.98 -13.75 12.77
C PHE A 132 -3.62 -14.42 11.56
N ARG A 133 -2.87 -15.32 10.93
CA ARG A 133 -3.36 -16.20 9.86
C ARG A 133 -3.92 -17.50 10.42
N LEU A 134 -5.00 -17.98 9.81
CA LEU A 134 -5.58 -19.31 10.07
C LEU A 134 -5.90 -20.01 8.75
N GLY A 135 -4.90 -20.69 8.19
CA GLY A 135 -4.96 -21.22 6.83
C GLY A 135 -4.95 -20.08 5.81
N ASN A 136 -5.94 -20.03 4.93
CA ASN A 136 -6.18 -18.92 3.98
C ASN A 136 -7.02 -17.78 4.58
N ARG A 137 -7.27 -17.76 5.89
CA ARG A 137 -8.04 -16.69 6.55
C ARG A 137 -7.12 -15.72 7.27
N VAL A 138 -7.50 -14.46 7.28
CA VAL A 138 -6.91 -13.42 8.12
C VAL A 138 -7.89 -13.12 9.25
N VAL A 139 -7.43 -13.27 10.48
CA VAL A 139 -8.26 -13.04 11.68
C VAL A 139 -7.79 -11.77 12.36
N ILE A 140 -8.72 -10.88 12.68
CA ILE A 140 -8.53 -9.64 13.42
C ILE A 140 -9.36 -9.72 14.70
N ASP A 141 -8.71 -9.74 15.85
CA ASP A 141 -9.33 -9.70 17.17
C ASP A 141 -9.15 -8.30 17.78
N LEU A 142 -10.26 -7.72 18.25
CA LEU A 142 -10.31 -6.45 18.97
C LEU A 142 -10.57 -6.74 20.45
N VAL A 143 -9.50 -6.73 21.25
CA VAL A 143 -9.55 -7.00 22.70
C VAL A 143 -9.56 -5.69 23.49
N ASP A 144 -10.03 -5.73 24.73
CA ASP A 144 -9.89 -4.62 25.67
C ASP A 144 -8.40 -4.47 26.07
N GLY A 145 -7.88 -3.25 26.07
CA GLY A 145 -6.51 -2.96 26.53
C GLY A 145 -5.94 -1.67 25.94
N PRO A 146 -4.92 -1.05 26.57
CA PRO A 146 -4.32 0.17 26.03
C PRO A 146 -3.90 -0.04 24.56
N PRO A 147 -4.07 0.97 23.68
CA PRO A 147 -3.72 0.86 22.28
C PRO A 147 -2.29 0.31 22.15
N GLY A 148 -2.18 -0.90 21.62
CA GLY A 148 -0.90 -1.59 21.51
C GLY A 148 -0.17 -1.09 20.27
N ALA A 149 1.11 -0.75 20.41
CA ALA A 149 1.99 -0.46 19.28
C ALA A 149 1.81 -1.49 18.17
N ALA A 150 1.79 -1.02 16.92
CA ALA A 150 1.66 -1.83 15.72
C ALA A 150 2.46 -3.14 15.87
N GLN A 151 1.77 -4.27 15.95
CA GLN A 151 2.41 -5.57 15.86
C GLN A 151 2.85 -5.70 14.40
N ALA A 152 4.09 -5.31 14.11
CA ALA A 152 4.72 -5.65 12.84
C ALA A 152 4.71 -7.18 12.76
N GLU A 153 3.92 -7.73 11.83
CA GLU A 153 3.94 -9.16 11.57
C GLU A 153 5.36 -9.52 11.12
N ALA A 154 5.99 -10.42 11.87
CA ALA A 154 7.12 -11.16 11.34
C ALA A 154 6.60 -11.86 10.09
N ALA A 155 7.16 -11.49 8.93
CA ALA A 155 7.01 -12.25 7.70
C ALA A 155 7.14 -13.75 8.03
N PRO A 156 6.35 -14.63 7.40
CA PRO A 156 6.44 -16.05 7.64
C PRO A 156 7.90 -16.46 7.50
N ARG A 157 8.54 -16.87 8.61
CA ARG A 157 9.85 -17.49 8.53
C ARG A 157 9.66 -18.74 7.68
N PRO A 158 10.45 -18.93 6.61
CA PRO A 158 10.43 -20.20 5.90
C PRO A 158 10.68 -21.29 6.94
N THR A 159 9.82 -22.30 6.94
CA THR A 159 10.00 -23.50 7.74
C THR A 159 11.44 -23.96 7.56
N PRO A 160 12.27 -24.09 8.62
CA PRO A 160 13.57 -24.70 8.45
C PRO A 160 13.32 -26.09 7.87
N ALA A 161 13.92 -26.34 6.69
CA ALA A 161 13.97 -27.67 6.12
C ALA A 161 14.44 -28.64 7.21
N PRO A 162 13.81 -29.82 7.38
CA PRO A 162 14.29 -30.82 8.32
C PRO A 162 15.78 -31.04 8.07
N ALA A 163 16.60 -30.73 9.07
CA ALA A 163 18.00 -31.13 9.06
C ALA A 163 18.01 -32.64 8.84
N GLU A 164 18.62 -33.08 7.74
CA GLU A 164 18.93 -34.47 7.48
C GLU A 164 19.54 -35.05 8.75
N ALA A 165 18.86 -36.05 9.32
CA ALA A 165 19.43 -36.86 10.37
C ALA A 165 20.75 -37.46 9.83
N PRO A 166 21.87 -37.35 10.56
CA PRO A 166 23.08 -38.02 10.14
C PRO A 166 22.78 -39.52 10.11
N ALA A 167 23.04 -40.12 8.96
CA ALA A 167 23.05 -41.57 8.79
C ALA A 167 23.86 -42.19 9.93
N VAL A 168 23.24 -43.13 10.64
CA VAL A 168 23.92 -44.01 11.58
C VAL A 168 24.95 -44.80 10.78
N ALA A 169 26.17 -44.30 10.76
CA ALA A 169 27.34 -45.03 10.32
C ALA A 169 27.58 -46.17 11.31
N GLU A 170 27.24 -47.37 10.86
CA GLU A 170 28.10 -48.55 10.90
C GLU A 170 29.09 -48.62 12.08
N ARG A 171 28.76 -49.45 13.08
CA ARG A 171 29.78 -50.13 13.88
C ARG A 171 29.63 -51.62 13.70
N ALA A 172 30.56 -52.14 12.90
CA ALA A 172 30.88 -53.55 12.79
C ALA A 172 31.11 -54.18 14.17
N ALA A 173 30.62 -55.41 14.33
CA ALA A 173 31.04 -56.39 15.31
C ALA A 173 31.28 -57.71 14.58
#